data_AF-A0A940AF46-F1
#
_entry.id   AF-A0A940AF46-F1
#
_cell.length_a   1.000
_cell.length_b   1.000
_cell.length_c   1.000
_cell.angle_alpha   90.00
_cell.angle_beta   90.00
_cell.angle_gamma   90.00
#
_symmetry.space_group_name_H-M   'P 1'
#
loop_
_entity.id
_entity.type
_entity.pdbx_description
1 polymer ?
#
loop_
_entity_poly.entity_id
_entity_poly.type
_entity_poly.pdbx_seq_one_letter_code
_entity_poly.pdbx_strand_id
1 'polypeptide(L)'
;MRTKQDVINALRKANFLERTSDLKKQFNNRPTGKGFKARKDKIIEVVKGLGYTSYMKQDWYFIEDVADYGKQKVFFRFDNYWIEICYRFYDGDSEIFSNSISGLQAIVSGNQDYYSGCPIVNSYEDLHEILETVMSIYNDSVMILSGDLTLADYKNHNLHELMCVKTSKRDVLEVLKRVHFYERTTEISNAFNKLSKTPLPEVDKKKIFEIIQYFGYEPGYEHSCFYLKNQIVGPFKFDMRFCLKWFLGDFQWHVYEEGVRIYGTVWMGINEDLVGDGVQVPCRPSFRNLGELKELLAVAFEMFEDFKQTLCESKGIEYTRITGEAE
;
A
#
# COMPACT_ATOMS: atom_id res chain seq x y z
N MET A 1 14.17 -19.12 -16.92
CA MET A 1 13.11 -18.36 -17.61
C MET A 1 12.35 -17.59 -16.53
N ARG A 2 12.29 -16.27 -16.65
CA ARG A 2 11.66 -15.37 -15.68
C ARG A 2 10.13 -15.47 -15.78
N THR A 3 9.45 -15.21 -14.68
CA THR A 3 8.00 -15.41 -14.54
C THR A 3 7.27 -14.09 -14.27
N LYS A 4 5.94 -14.09 -14.42
CA LYS A 4 5.08 -12.98 -13.96
C LYS A 4 5.34 -12.61 -12.50
N GLN A 5 5.66 -13.58 -11.63
CA GLN A 5 5.92 -13.30 -10.22
C GLN A 5 7.24 -12.55 -10.01
N ASP A 6 8.26 -12.83 -10.84
CA ASP A 6 9.53 -12.10 -10.80
C ASP A 6 9.36 -10.64 -11.22
N VAL A 7 8.53 -10.38 -12.23
CA VAL A 7 8.14 -9.02 -12.65
C VAL A 7 7.40 -8.28 -11.53
N ILE A 8 6.43 -8.93 -10.86
CA ILE A 8 5.71 -8.34 -9.72
C ILE A 8 6.70 -8.02 -8.58
N ASN A 9 7.65 -8.92 -8.30
CA ASN A 9 8.66 -8.71 -7.27
C ASN A 9 9.63 -7.58 -7.63
N ALA A 10 9.99 -7.42 -8.91
CA ALA A 10 10.81 -6.32 -9.39
C ALA A 10 10.10 -4.97 -9.27
N LEU A 11 8.83 -4.88 -9.68
CA LEU A 11 7.98 -3.69 -9.52
C LEU A 11 7.85 -3.27 -8.04
N ARG A 12 7.70 -4.23 -7.11
CA ARG A 12 7.69 -3.95 -5.66
C ARG A 12 8.99 -3.29 -5.21
N LYS A 13 10.14 -3.86 -5.60
CA LYS A 13 11.48 -3.35 -5.27
C LYS A 13 11.80 -2.00 -5.93
N ALA A 14 11.15 -1.64 -7.04
CA ALA A 14 11.25 -0.34 -7.69
C ALA A 14 10.33 0.75 -7.09
N ASN A 15 9.73 0.48 -5.91
CA ASN A 15 8.73 1.32 -5.24
C ASN A 15 7.53 1.71 -6.14
N PHE A 16 7.11 0.80 -7.03
CA PHE A 16 6.09 1.08 -8.04
C PHE A 16 4.79 1.68 -7.49
N LEU A 17 4.25 1.16 -6.38
CA LEU A 17 2.98 1.66 -5.82
C LEU A 17 3.10 3.06 -5.23
N GLU A 18 4.18 3.35 -4.51
CA GLU A 18 4.45 4.66 -3.92
C GLU A 18 4.64 5.70 -5.02
N ARG A 19 5.59 5.45 -5.94
CA ARG A 19 5.95 6.39 -7.02
C ARG A 19 4.79 6.66 -7.96
N THR A 20 3.96 5.65 -8.28
CA THR A 20 2.76 5.88 -9.11
C THR A 20 1.62 6.55 -8.35
N SER A 21 1.52 6.35 -7.03
CA SER A 21 0.57 7.10 -6.18
C SER A 21 0.96 8.57 -6.05
N ASP A 22 2.25 8.88 -5.86
CA ASP A 22 2.75 10.25 -5.74
C ASP A 22 2.69 10.99 -7.06
N LEU A 23 3.08 10.33 -8.17
CA LEU A 23 2.87 10.84 -9.51
C LEU A 23 1.38 11.17 -9.74
N LYS A 24 0.47 10.32 -9.26
CA LYS A 24 -0.96 10.59 -9.37
C LYS A 24 -1.40 11.80 -8.53
N LYS A 25 -0.88 11.98 -7.32
CA LYS A 25 -1.19 13.14 -6.45
C LYS A 25 -0.71 14.44 -7.09
N GLN A 26 0.51 14.46 -7.63
CA GLN A 26 1.11 15.59 -8.35
C GLN A 26 0.24 15.98 -9.57
N PHE A 27 -0.15 14.98 -10.37
CA PHE A 27 -0.90 15.17 -11.61
C PHE A 27 -2.40 14.77 -11.47
N ASN A 28 -3.11 15.35 -10.49
CA ASN A 28 -4.54 15.11 -10.28
C ASN A 28 -5.48 16.27 -10.70
N ASN A 29 -4.93 17.43 -11.03
CA ASN A 29 -5.75 18.61 -11.31
C ASN A 29 -6.36 18.54 -12.72
N ARG A 30 -7.70 18.38 -12.80
CA ARG A 30 -8.44 18.50 -14.06
C ARG A 30 -8.51 19.97 -14.49
N PRO A 31 -8.23 20.30 -15.76
CA PRO A 31 -8.29 21.67 -16.24
C PRO A 31 -9.73 22.14 -16.41
N THR A 32 -9.99 23.42 -16.13
CA THR A 32 -11.27 24.09 -16.41
C THR A 32 -11.36 24.49 -17.89
N GLY A 33 -11.36 23.51 -18.80
CA GLY A 33 -11.37 23.76 -20.24
C GLY A 33 -11.42 22.51 -21.10
N LYS A 34 -11.17 22.66 -22.41
CA LYS A 34 -10.97 21.53 -23.33
C LYS A 34 -9.66 20.82 -22.97
N GLY A 35 -9.67 19.49 -22.94
CA GLY A 35 -8.52 18.67 -22.54
C GLY A 35 -7.27 18.87 -23.41
N PHE A 36 -6.13 18.44 -22.88
CA PHE A 36 -4.82 18.57 -23.51
C PHE A 36 -4.79 17.92 -24.90
N LYS A 37 -4.78 18.77 -25.94
CA LYS A 37 -4.75 18.32 -27.33
C LYS A 37 -3.33 18.03 -27.78
N ALA A 38 -2.82 16.90 -27.31
CA ALA A 38 -1.60 16.23 -27.75
C ALA A 38 -1.34 16.34 -29.27
N ARG A 39 -0.28 17.09 -29.65
CA ARG A 39 0.29 17.04 -31.02
C ARG A 39 1.42 16.01 -31.11
N LYS A 40 1.37 15.16 -32.15
CA LYS A 40 2.29 14.03 -32.37
C LYS A 40 3.77 14.43 -32.45
N ASP A 41 4.08 15.49 -33.19
CA ASP A 41 5.43 16.04 -33.35
C ASP A 41 6.05 16.41 -31.98
N LYS A 42 5.28 17.12 -31.15
CA LYS A 42 5.73 17.53 -29.82
C LYS A 42 5.83 16.37 -28.81
N ILE A 43 5.02 15.33 -28.94
CA ILE A 43 5.17 14.13 -28.10
C ILE A 43 6.47 13.39 -28.44
N ILE A 44 6.78 13.25 -29.74
CA ILE A 44 8.04 12.66 -30.18
C ILE A 44 9.24 13.51 -29.69
N GLU A 45 9.11 14.84 -29.69
CA GLU A 45 10.13 15.75 -29.13
C GLU A 45 10.34 15.55 -27.61
N VAL A 46 9.26 15.41 -26.82
CA VAL A 46 9.35 15.12 -25.37
C VAL A 46 10.02 13.76 -25.12
N VAL A 47 9.58 12.68 -25.79
CA VAL A 47 10.18 11.35 -25.61
C VAL A 47 11.66 11.33 -26.03
N LYS A 48 12.01 12.09 -27.08
CA LYS A 48 13.41 12.26 -27.51
C LYS A 48 14.23 13.06 -26.50
N GLY A 49 13.64 14.04 -25.81
CA GLY A 49 14.27 14.77 -24.71
C GLY A 49 14.69 13.85 -23.55
N LEU A 50 13.89 12.81 -23.28
CA LEU A 50 14.18 11.76 -22.30
C LEU A 50 15.21 10.70 -22.77
N GLY A 51 15.79 10.85 -23.97
CA GLY A 51 16.79 9.93 -24.52
C GLY A 51 16.23 8.72 -25.28
N TYR A 52 14.90 8.65 -25.49
CA TYR A 52 14.25 7.51 -26.14
C TYR A 52 13.77 7.81 -27.56
N THR A 53 13.53 6.77 -28.35
CA THR A 53 12.80 6.87 -29.61
C THR A 53 11.32 6.54 -29.41
N SER A 54 10.44 7.08 -30.26
CA SER A 54 9.04 6.66 -30.29
C SER A 54 8.39 6.77 -31.65
N TYR A 55 7.36 5.95 -31.85
CA TYR A 55 6.45 6.02 -32.99
C TYR A 55 5.00 5.89 -32.52
N MET A 56 4.06 6.25 -33.40
CA MET A 56 2.62 6.20 -33.12
C MET A 56 1.93 5.19 -34.04
N LYS A 57 1.10 4.30 -33.48
CA LYS A 57 0.28 3.32 -34.20
C LYS A 57 -1.06 3.14 -33.48
N GLN A 58 -2.18 3.31 -34.18
CA GLN A 58 -3.55 3.14 -33.65
C GLN A 58 -3.75 3.89 -32.31
N ASP A 59 -3.43 5.19 -32.32
CA ASP A 59 -3.52 6.13 -31.19
C ASP A 59 -2.64 5.84 -29.96
N TRP A 60 -1.86 4.76 -29.99
CA TRP A 60 -0.80 4.48 -29.02
C TRP A 60 0.55 5.01 -29.51
N TYR A 61 1.30 5.60 -28.57
CA TYR A 61 2.70 5.95 -28.67
C TYR A 61 3.52 4.83 -28.05
N PHE A 62 4.44 4.26 -28.80
CA PHE A 62 5.34 3.20 -28.36
C PHE A 62 6.71 3.81 -28.12
N ILE A 63 7.26 3.60 -26.92
CA ILE A 63 8.62 4.02 -26.55
C ILE A 63 9.56 2.84 -26.80
N GLU A 64 10.62 3.13 -27.54
CA GLU A 64 11.68 2.18 -27.90
C GLU A 64 13.02 2.67 -27.34
N ASP A 65 13.81 1.72 -26.90
CA ASP A 65 15.16 1.91 -26.39
C ASP A 65 16.16 1.90 -27.57
N VAL A 66 17.01 2.92 -27.65
CA VAL A 66 17.97 3.11 -28.75
C VAL A 66 19.02 1.99 -28.80
N ALA A 67 19.26 1.31 -27.68
CA ALA A 67 20.22 0.21 -27.59
C ALA A 67 19.66 -1.16 -28.00
N ASP A 68 18.34 -1.32 -28.08
CA ASP A 68 17.65 -2.62 -28.10
C ASP A 68 16.49 -2.61 -29.13
N TYR A 69 16.88 -2.40 -30.39
CA TYR A 69 15.97 -2.21 -31.54
C TYR A 69 14.93 -3.33 -31.66
N GLY A 70 13.65 -2.99 -31.43
CA GLY A 70 12.49 -3.81 -31.81
C GLY A 70 11.58 -4.27 -30.66
N LYS A 71 11.94 -4.03 -29.39
CA LYS A 71 11.08 -4.39 -28.24
C LYS A 71 10.36 -3.16 -27.68
N GLN A 72 9.03 -3.19 -27.75
CA GLN A 72 8.15 -2.14 -27.24
C GLN A 72 8.02 -2.27 -25.72
N LYS A 73 8.87 -1.55 -24.98
CA LYS A 73 9.03 -1.68 -23.52
C LYS A 73 7.95 -0.95 -22.72
N VAL A 74 7.67 0.30 -23.10
CA VAL A 74 6.61 1.15 -22.53
C VAL A 74 5.78 1.73 -23.67
N PHE A 75 4.46 1.81 -23.49
CA PHE A 75 3.57 2.43 -24.48
C PHE A 75 2.40 3.14 -23.80
N PHE A 76 1.93 4.22 -24.39
CA PHE A 76 0.92 5.09 -23.79
C PHE A 76 -0.04 5.70 -24.81
N ARG A 77 -1.23 6.12 -24.35
CA ARG A 77 -2.18 6.90 -25.13
C ARG A 77 -2.84 7.97 -24.26
N PHE A 78 -3.45 8.95 -24.90
CA PHE A 78 -4.26 9.96 -24.24
C PHE A 78 -5.72 9.55 -24.32
N ASP A 79 -6.39 9.48 -23.17
CA ASP A 79 -7.83 9.28 -23.06
C ASP A 79 -8.43 10.50 -22.36
N ASN A 80 -9.06 11.36 -23.17
CA ASN A 80 -9.66 12.65 -22.81
C ASN A 80 -8.73 13.65 -22.09
N TYR A 81 -8.40 13.39 -20.83
CA TYR A 81 -7.59 14.24 -19.95
C TYR A 81 -6.44 13.47 -19.26
N TRP A 82 -6.48 12.14 -19.22
CA TRP A 82 -5.46 11.32 -18.59
C TRP A 82 -4.62 10.56 -19.61
N ILE A 83 -3.41 10.21 -19.20
CA ILE A 83 -2.51 9.35 -19.97
C ILE A 83 -2.62 7.92 -19.45
N GLU A 84 -3.09 7.01 -20.30
CA GLU A 84 -3.03 5.57 -20.02
C GLU A 84 -1.66 5.06 -20.44
N ILE A 85 -0.96 4.40 -19.53
CA ILE A 85 0.42 3.92 -19.71
C ILE A 85 0.46 2.43 -19.41
N CYS A 86 1.19 1.68 -20.23
CA CYS A 86 1.35 0.24 -20.16
C CYS A 86 2.82 -0.16 -20.20
N TYR A 87 3.17 -1.19 -19.44
CA TYR A 87 4.50 -1.83 -19.46
C TYR A 87 4.42 -3.21 -20.09
N ARG A 88 5.50 -3.60 -20.79
CA ARG A 88 5.79 -4.98 -21.21
C ARG A 88 7.16 -5.38 -20.71
N PHE A 89 7.25 -6.55 -20.09
CA PHE A 89 8.48 -7.14 -19.60
C PHE A 89 8.82 -8.37 -20.44
N TYR A 90 10.11 -8.55 -20.78
CA TYR A 90 10.58 -9.58 -21.68
C TYR A 90 11.71 -10.43 -21.04
N ASP A 91 11.77 -11.71 -21.38
CA ASP A 91 12.88 -12.62 -21.06
C ASP A 91 13.44 -13.15 -22.38
N GLY A 92 14.56 -12.59 -22.83
CA GLY A 92 14.98 -12.73 -24.23
C GLY A 92 13.94 -12.10 -25.15
N ASP A 93 13.41 -12.88 -26.11
CA ASP A 93 12.39 -12.44 -27.07
C ASP A 93 10.95 -12.70 -26.63
N SER A 94 10.75 -13.43 -25.52
CA SER A 94 9.42 -13.79 -25.00
C SER A 94 8.88 -12.71 -24.07
N GLU A 95 7.65 -12.26 -24.29
CA GLU A 95 6.94 -11.41 -23.31
C GLU A 95 6.61 -12.24 -22.05
N ILE A 96 7.11 -11.81 -20.89
CA ILE A 96 6.83 -12.43 -19.59
C ILE A 96 5.46 -11.99 -19.09
N PHE A 97 5.21 -10.68 -19.12
CA PHE A 97 4.05 -10.05 -18.52
C PHE A 97 3.86 -8.63 -19.04
N SER A 98 2.60 -8.25 -19.22
CA SER A 98 2.21 -6.88 -19.57
C SER A 98 0.90 -6.47 -18.91
N ASN A 99 0.78 -5.17 -18.65
CA ASN A 99 -0.46 -4.55 -18.18
C ASN A 99 -0.40 -3.02 -18.26
N SER A 100 -1.54 -2.35 -18.07
CA SER A 100 -1.57 -0.92 -17.75
C SER A 100 -1.02 -0.68 -16.34
N ILE A 101 -0.50 0.52 -16.06
CA ILE A 101 -0.06 0.90 -14.71
C ILE A 101 -1.17 0.68 -13.68
N SER A 102 -2.43 0.99 -14.03
CA SER A 102 -3.58 0.73 -13.14
C SER A 102 -3.84 -0.76 -12.88
N GLY A 103 -3.66 -1.64 -13.88
CA GLY A 103 -3.77 -3.09 -13.67
C GLY A 103 -2.58 -3.68 -12.92
N LEU A 104 -1.37 -3.17 -13.17
CA LEU A 104 -0.18 -3.48 -12.36
C LEU A 104 -0.37 -3.05 -10.89
N GLN A 105 -1.01 -1.91 -10.64
CA GLN A 105 -1.30 -1.42 -9.29
C GLN A 105 -2.18 -2.40 -8.49
N ALA A 106 -3.27 -2.90 -9.07
CA ALA A 106 -4.10 -3.94 -8.45
C ALA A 106 -3.31 -5.24 -8.19
N ILE A 107 -2.50 -5.68 -9.17
CA ILE A 107 -1.74 -6.94 -9.08
C ILE A 107 -0.57 -6.86 -8.08
N VAL A 108 0.17 -5.75 -8.07
CA VAL A 108 1.34 -5.53 -7.20
C VAL A 108 0.91 -5.34 -5.74
N SER A 109 -0.20 -4.64 -5.50
CA SER A 109 -0.77 -4.44 -4.15
C SER A 109 -1.46 -5.68 -3.59
N GLY A 110 -1.82 -6.65 -4.44
CA GLY A 110 -2.59 -7.84 -4.04
C GLY A 110 -4.07 -7.56 -3.77
N ASN A 111 -4.59 -6.40 -4.18
CA ASN A 111 -5.98 -6.00 -4.01
C ASN A 111 -6.59 -5.65 -5.37
N GLN A 112 -7.63 -6.39 -5.80
CA GLN A 112 -8.28 -6.17 -7.09
C GLN A 112 -8.98 -4.81 -7.19
N ASP A 113 -9.41 -4.25 -6.05
CA ASP A 113 -10.05 -2.92 -5.97
C ASP A 113 -9.04 -1.77 -5.85
N TYR A 114 -7.73 -2.06 -5.81
CA TYR A 114 -6.72 -1.02 -5.71
C TYR A 114 -6.57 -0.29 -7.05
N TYR A 115 -7.03 0.96 -7.08
CA TYR A 115 -6.93 1.85 -8.22
C TYR A 115 -6.57 3.26 -7.72
N SER A 116 -5.35 3.73 -8.01
CA SER A 116 -5.01 5.15 -7.75
C SER A 116 -5.44 6.07 -8.90
N GLY A 117 -5.57 5.51 -10.10
CA GLY A 117 -5.94 6.23 -11.32
C GLY A 117 -4.76 6.77 -12.12
N CYS A 118 -5.06 7.19 -13.36
CA CYS A 118 -4.05 7.71 -14.28
C CYS A 118 -3.75 9.19 -14.01
N PRO A 119 -2.48 9.64 -14.16
CA PRO A 119 -2.13 11.05 -14.07
C PRO A 119 -2.77 11.85 -15.23
N ILE A 120 -3.04 13.12 -14.96
CA ILE A 120 -3.64 14.07 -15.91
C ILE A 120 -2.51 14.88 -16.55
N VAL A 121 -2.56 15.02 -17.88
CA VAL A 121 -1.58 15.81 -18.64
C VAL A 121 -2.26 17.11 -19.07
N ASN A 122 -1.70 18.26 -18.68
CA ASN A 122 -2.18 19.58 -19.09
C ASN A 122 -1.21 20.31 -20.02
N SER A 123 0.08 19.93 -19.99
CA SER A 123 1.17 20.58 -20.72
C SER A 123 2.15 19.56 -21.29
N TYR A 124 3.15 20.00 -22.06
CA TYR A 124 4.23 19.10 -22.52
C TYR A 124 5.28 18.87 -21.43
N GLU A 125 5.35 19.79 -20.48
CA GLU A 125 6.15 19.76 -19.27
C GLU A 125 5.60 18.71 -18.30
N ASP A 126 4.27 18.69 -18.06
CA ASP A 126 3.56 17.61 -17.34
C ASP A 126 3.89 16.25 -17.99
N LEU A 127 3.81 16.17 -19.32
CA LEU A 127 4.10 14.95 -20.06
C LEU A 127 5.55 14.50 -19.88
N HIS A 128 6.51 15.43 -19.84
CA HIS A 128 7.91 15.14 -19.59
C HIS A 128 8.11 14.56 -18.19
N GLU A 129 7.67 15.24 -17.13
CA GLU A 129 7.81 14.77 -15.74
C GLU A 129 7.11 13.42 -15.49
N ILE A 130 5.93 13.23 -16.10
CA ILE A 130 5.21 11.95 -16.05
C ILE A 130 6.01 10.84 -16.73
N LEU A 131 6.47 11.06 -17.97
CA LEU A 131 7.21 10.03 -18.69
C LEU A 131 8.60 9.77 -18.10
N GLU A 132 9.29 10.78 -17.55
CA GLU A 132 10.55 10.63 -16.83
C GLU A 132 10.38 9.71 -15.61
N THR A 133 9.37 9.98 -14.77
CA THR A 133 9.05 9.15 -13.60
C THR A 133 8.71 7.72 -14.01
N VAL A 134 7.87 7.56 -15.04
CA VAL A 134 7.41 6.27 -15.58
C VAL A 134 8.58 5.46 -16.16
N MET A 135 9.41 6.06 -17.00
CA MET A 135 10.58 5.40 -17.59
C MET A 135 11.59 5.02 -16.51
N SER A 136 11.82 5.87 -15.51
CA SER A 136 12.67 5.50 -14.37
C SER A 136 12.13 4.29 -13.60
N ILE A 137 10.83 4.25 -13.25
CA ILE A 137 10.22 3.07 -12.60
C ILE A 137 10.39 1.81 -13.45
N TYR A 138 10.19 1.93 -14.77
CA TYR A 138 10.34 0.80 -15.69
C TYR A 138 11.80 0.30 -15.75
N ASN A 139 12.76 1.22 -15.91
CA ASN A 139 14.20 0.90 -15.97
C ASN A 139 14.66 0.22 -14.68
N ASP A 140 14.33 0.78 -13.52
CA ASP A 140 14.65 0.20 -12.21
C ASP A 140 14.09 -1.23 -12.11
N SER A 141 12.83 -1.42 -12.51
CA SER A 141 12.18 -2.74 -12.54
C SER A 141 12.89 -3.72 -13.48
N VAL A 142 13.36 -3.27 -14.64
CA VAL A 142 14.10 -4.12 -15.60
C VAL A 142 15.49 -4.47 -15.06
N MET A 143 16.22 -3.53 -14.46
CA MET A 143 17.54 -3.80 -13.84
C MET A 143 17.40 -4.81 -12.69
N ILE A 144 16.43 -4.60 -11.79
CA ILE A 144 16.11 -5.53 -10.70
C ILE A 144 15.70 -6.92 -11.21
N LEU A 145 14.97 -6.99 -12.33
CA LEU A 145 14.55 -8.24 -12.98
C LEU A 145 15.71 -8.93 -13.70
N SER A 146 16.65 -8.17 -14.27
CA SER A 146 17.82 -8.70 -14.98
C SER A 146 18.82 -9.35 -14.01
N GLY A 147 19.03 -8.75 -12.84
CA GLY A 147 20.10 -9.10 -11.89
C GLY A 147 21.31 -8.19 -12.00
N ASP A 148 21.38 -7.36 -13.04
CA ASP A 148 22.40 -6.34 -13.26
C ASP A 148 21.97 -5.05 -12.52
N LEU A 149 22.44 -4.86 -11.29
CA LEU A 149 21.99 -3.76 -10.39
C LEU A 149 22.34 -2.36 -10.93
N THR A 150 21.54 -1.32 -10.68
CA THR A 150 21.26 -0.68 -9.37
C THR A 150 20.04 0.26 -9.47
N LEU A 151 19.59 0.91 -8.37
CA LEU A 151 18.68 2.08 -8.44
C LEU A 151 19.44 3.35 -8.89
N ALA A 152 20.30 3.21 -9.92
CA ALA A 152 21.58 3.92 -10.14
C ALA A 152 22.57 3.86 -8.95
N ASP A 153 22.03 3.92 -7.73
CA ASP A 153 22.66 4.26 -6.48
C ASP A 153 21.76 3.68 -5.36
N TYR A 154 22.15 2.65 -4.60
CA TYR A 154 21.26 2.14 -3.52
C TYR A 154 21.10 3.06 -2.28
N LYS A 155 21.94 4.04 -1.87
CA LYS A 155 22.73 5.08 -2.57
C LYS A 155 24.24 5.04 -2.23
N ASN A 156 24.91 3.99 -2.69
CA ASN A 156 26.26 3.57 -2.30
C ASN A 156 26.39 3.11 -0.83
N HIS A 157 26.42 1.78 -0.67
CA HIS A 157 26.85 0.98 0.48
C HIS A 157 26.69 1.53 1.91
N ASN A 158 25.60 1.11 2.58
CA ASN A 158 25.73 -0.06 3.44
C ASN A 158 24.40 -0.79 3.66
N LEU A 159 24.43 -2.10 3.39
CA LEU A 159 23.54 -3.17 3.88
C LEU A 159 22.11 -2.79 4.32
N HIS A 160 21.12 -3.33 3.60
CA HIS A 160 20.34 -4.41 4.22
C HIS A 160 20.23 -5.58 3.25
N GLU A 161 20.39 -6.78 3.80
CA GLU A 161 20.41 -8.05 3.07
C GLU A 161 19.13 -8.26 2.27
N LEU A 162 19.19 -9.07 1.21
CA LEU A 162 18.07 -9.52 0.37
C LEU A 162 16.68 -9.26 0.98
N MET A 163 15.92 -8.33 0.39
CA MET A 163 14.46 -8.21 0.58
C MET A 163 13.73 -9.41 -0.05
N CYS A 164 14.09 -10.61 0.39
CA CYS A 164 13.15 -11.69 0.55
C CYS A 164 12.25 -11.28 1.70
N VAL A 165 10.97 -11.06 1.37
CA VAL A 165 9.90 -11.18 2.36
C VAL A 165 10.06 -12.57 3.00
N LYS A 166 10.57 -12.63 4.23
CA LYS A 166 10.76 -13.84 5.03
C LYS A 166 9.49 -14.19 5.79
N THR A 167 8.49 -13.31 5.77
CA THR A 167 7.25 -13.42 6.53
C THR A 167 6.07 -13.58 5.58
N SER A 168 5.38 -14.72 5.64
CA SER A 168 4.21 -14.99 4.80
C SER A 168 2.90 -14.63 5.51
N LYS A 169 1.77 -14.53 4.77
CA LYS A 169 0.42 -14.48 5.38
C LYS A 169 0.21 -15.62 6.39
N ARG A 170 0.71 -16.82 6.09
CA ARG A 170 0.60 -17.98 7.00
C ARG A 170 1.33 -17.74 8.31
N ASP A 171 2.51 -17.15 8.29
CA ASP A 171 3.30 -16.83 9.48
C ASP A 171 2.53 -15.84 10.37
N VAL A 172 1.94 -14.80 9.76
CA VAL A 172 1.14 -13.80 10.47
C VAL A 172 -0.11 -14.44 11.09
N LEU A 173 -0.80 -15.34 10.38
CA LEU A 173 -1.93 -16.09 10.93
C LEU A 173 -1.52 -17.04 12.07
N GLU A 174 -0.37 -17.71 11.97
CA GLU A 174 0.16 -18.53 13.08
C GLU A 174 0.51 -17.69 14.31
N VAL A 175 1.04 -16.46 14.12
CA VAL A 175 1.24 -15.50 15.22
C VAL A 175 -0.09 -15.04 15.82
N LEU A 176 -1.09 -14.74 14.99
CA LEU A 176 -2.44 -14.35 15.45
C LEU A 176 -3.14 -15.45 16.25
N LYS A 177 -2.91 -16.73 15.94
CA LYS A 177 -3.34 -17.87 16.78
C LYS A 177 -2.62 -17.90 18.14
N ARG A 178 -1.30 -17.64 18.17
CA ARG A 178 -0.50 -17.64 19.41
C ARG A 178 -0.90 -16.54 20.39
N VAL A 179 -1.33 -15.38 19.89
CA VAL A 179 -1.86 -14.28 20.74
C VAL A 179 -3.35 -14.42 21.04
N HIS A 180 -3.96 -15.56 20.71
CA HIS A 180 -5.37 -15.89 20.93
C HIS A 180 -6.33 -14.81 20.38
N PHE A 181 -6.07 -14.35 19.14
CA PHE A 181 -6.80 -13.23 18.54
C PHE A 181 -8.30 -13.51 18.41
N TYR A 182 -8.71 -14.71 18.00
CA TYR A 182 -10.12 -15.07 17.86
C TYR A 182 -10.84 -15.09 19.20
N GLU A 183 -10.22 -15.69 20.22
CA GLU A 183 -10.76 -15.77 21.58
C GLU A 183 -10.89 -14.36 22.19
N ARG A 184 -9.83 -13.55 22.12
CA ARG A 184 -9.83 -12.19 22.68
C ARG A 184 -10.77 -11.25 21.95
N THR A 185 -10.88 -11.32 20.62
CA THR A 185 -11.92 -10.56 19.90
C THR A 185 -13.34 -11.04 20.21
N THR A 186 -13.53 -12.33 20.51
CA THR A 186 -14.82 -12.88 21.00
C THR A 186 -15.16 -12.34 22.39
N GLU A 187 -14.21 -12.33 23.33
CA GLU A 187 -14.36 -11.78 24.68
C GLU A 187 -14.67 -10.29 24.65
N ILE A 188 -13.92 -9.51 23.86
CA ILE A 188 -14.16 -8.07 23.65
C ILE A 188 -15.54 -7.85 23.00
N SER A 189 -15.88 -8.58 21.95
CA SER A 189 -17.21 -8.52 21.32
C SER A 189 -18.31 -8.72 22.37
N ASN A 190 -18.18 -9.71 23.24
CA ASN A 190 -19.18 -10.02 24.27
C ASN A 190 -19.23 -8.95 25.38
N ALA A 191 -18.08 -8.52 25.90
CA ALA A 191 -18.00 -7.49 26.95
C ALA A 191 -18.58 -6.14 26.48
N PHE A 192 -18.34 -5.81 25.20
CA PHE A 192 -18.75 -4.58 24.53
C PHE A 192 -19.96 -4.78 23.59
N ASN A 193 -20.82 -5.78 23.79
CA ASN A 193 -22.07 -5.95 23.02
C ASN A 193 -23.23 -5.06 23.52
N LYS A 194 -22.94 -3.83 23.96
CA LYS A 194 -23.89 -2.93 24.63
C LYS A 194 -24.41 -1.85 23.67
N LEU A 195 -25.04 -2.31 22.57
CA LEU A 195 -25.70 -1.46 21.57
C LEU A 195 -26.68 -0.47 22.21
N SER A 196 -26.20 0.78 22.39
CA SER A 196 -27.04 1.90 22.81
C SER A 196 -27.90 2.37 21.63
N LYS A 197 -29.21 2.48 21.84
CA LYS A 197 -30.11 3.16 20.90
C LYS A 197 -29.94 4.68 20.91
N THR A 198 -29.25 5.22 21.92
CA THR A 198 -28.94 6.64 22.04
C THR A 198 -27.63 6.92 21.31
N PRO A 199 -27.61 7.81 20.32
CA PRO A 199 -26.36 8.19 19.67
C PRO A 199 -25.44 8.92 20.65
N LEU A 200 -24.18 8.51 20.69
CA LEU A 200 -23.11 9.36 21.20
C LEU A 200 -23.14 10.70 20.43
N PRO A 201 -23.12 11.86 21.10
CA PRO A 201 -22.82 13.12 20.42
C PRO A 201 -21.47 13.01 19.70
N GLU A 202 -21.29 13.79 18.63
CA GLU A 202 -20.11 13.71 17.77
C GLU A 202 -18.83 13.67 18.61
N VAL A 203 -18.12 12.54 18.49
CA VAL A 203 -17.02 12.21 19.38
C VAL A 203 -15.85 13.12 19.04
N ASP A 204 -15.59 14.09 19.92
CA ASP A 204 -14.53 15.09 19.76
C ASP A 204 -13.19 14.41 19.46
N LYS A 205 -12.69 14.64 18.25
CA LYS A 205 -11.44 14.05 17.73
C LYS A 205 -10.26 14.38 18.63
N LYS A 206 -10.27 15.55 19.28
CA LYS A 206 -9.23 15.96 20.23
C LYS A 206 -9.18 15.02 21.43
N LYS A 207 -10.32 14.61 21.97
CA LYS A 207 -10.40 13.66 23.10
C LYS A 207 -9.94 12.26 22.70
N ILE A 208 -10.12 11.87 21.44
CA ILE A 208 -9.58 10.59 20.94
C ILE A 208 -8.07 10.67 20.77
N PHE A 209 -7.53 11.80 20.30
CA PHE A 209 -6.08 12.02 20.29
C PHE A 209 -5.50 11.98 21.71
N GLU A 210 -6.15 12.64 22.68
CA GLU A 210 -5.76 12.60 24.10
C GLU A 210 -5.76 11.17 24.66
N ILE A 211 -6.75 10.32 24.32
CA ILE A 211 -6.77 8.90 24.70
C ILE A 211 -5.62 8.12 24.05
N ILE A 212 -5.37 8.30 22.74
CA ILE A 212 -4.28 7.61 22.03
C ILE A 212 -2.92 8.01 22.62
N GLN A 213 -2.74 9.29 22.94
CA GLN A 213 -1.53 9.84 23.57
C GLN A 213 -1.34 9.35 25.01
N TYR A 214 -2.41 9.20 25.79
CA TYR A 214 -2.36 8.59 27.13
C TYR A 214 -1.81 7.15 27.07
N PHE A 215 -2.13 6.38 26.02
CA PHE A 215 -1.57 5.06 25.80
C PHE A 215 -0.14 5.06 25.19
N GLY A 216 0.52 6.22 25.11
CA GLY A 216 1.91 6.34 24.64
C GLY A 216 2.09 6.42 23.12
N TYR A 217 1.00 6.49 22.34
CA TYR A 217 1.06 6.51 20.88
C TYR A 217 0.93 7.93 20.30
N GLU A 218 1.58 8.18 19.16
CA GLU A 218 1.34 9.40 18.38
C GLU A 218 0.12 9.20 17.45
N PRO A 219 -0.96 10.00 17.60
CA PRO A 219 -2.18 9.84 16.81
C PRO A 219 -2.07 10.43 15.41
N GLY A 220 -2.75 9.78 14.47
CA GLY A 220 -3.12 10.33 13.17
C GLY A 220 -4.63 10.18 12.91
N TYR A 221 -5.13 10.94 11.94
CA TYR A 221 -6.52 10.85 11.46
C TYR A 221 -6.56 11.05 9.95
N GLU A 222 -7.18 10.12 9.24
CA GLU A 222 -7.29 10.13 7.77
C GLU A 222 -8.53 9.32 7.36
N HIS A 223 -9.19 9.67 6.26
CA HIS A 223 -10.33 8.90 5.71
C HIS A 223 -11.46 8.55 6.71
N SER A 224 -11.68 9.43 7.71
CA SER A 224 -12.62 9.25 8.83
C SER A 224 -12.27 8.16 9.86
N CYS A 225 -10.99 7.74 9.92
CA CYS A 225 -10.49 6.76 10.87
C CYS A 225 -9.24 7.30 11.59
N PHE A 226 -9.05 6.88 12.83
CA PHE A 226 -7.85 7.14 13.62
C PHE A 226 -6.79 6.09 13.29
N TYR A 227 -5.51 6.43 13.41
CA TYR A 227 -4.41 5.48 13.26
C TYR A 227 -3.23 5.82 14.17
N LEU A 228 -2.37 4.84 14.40
CA LEU A 228 -1.15 4.97 15.21
C LEU A 228 0.03 5.24 14.28
N LYS A 229 0.73 6.37 14.45
CA LYS A 229 1.89 6.72 13.62
C LYS A 229 3.15 5.97 14.03
N ASN A 230 4.13 5.93 13.14
CA ASN A 230 5.53 5.55 13.42
C ASN A 230 5.71 4.17 14.08
N GLN A 231 4.81 3.23 13.80
CA GLN A 231 4.83 1.86 14.31
C GLN A 231 5.77 0.96 13.49
N ILE A 232 7.08 1.25 13.55
CA ILE A 232 8.13 0.55 12.79
C ILE A 232 9.07 -0.16 13.77
N VAL A 233 9.36 -1.44 13.50
CA VAL A 233 10.25 -2.30 14.31
C VAL A 233 11.11 -3.14 13.37
N GLY A 234 12.39 -2.79 13.24
CA GLY A 234 13.29 -3.42 12.28
C GLY A 234 12.71 -3.37 10.85
N PRO A 235 12.57 -4.51 10.14
CA PRO A 235 11.99 -4.55 8.80
C PRO A 235 10.47 -4.37 8.79
N PHE A 236 9.79 -4.45 9.94
CA PHE A 236 8.34 -4.43 10.02
C PHE A 236 7.78 -3.02 10.18
N LYS A 237 6.77 -2.69 9.38
CA LYS A 237 5.83 -1.61 9.67
C LYS A 237 4.48 -2.21 10.01
N PHE A 238 3.94 -1.84 11.15
CA PHE A 238 2.59 -2.17 11.57
C PHE A 238 1.69 -0.94 11.32
N ASP A 239 0.43 -1.16 10.95
CA ASP A 239 -0.58 -0.11 10.81
C ASP A 239 -1.84 -0.57 11.51
N MET A 240 -2.20 0.09 12.60
CA MET A 240 -3.48 -0.09 13.29
C MET A 240 -4.34 1.13 13.03
N ARG A 241 -5.50 0.91 12.41
CA ARG A 241 -6.53 1.92 12.19
C ARG A 241 -7.83 1.53 12.90
N PHE A 242 -8.60 2.51 13.32
CA PHE A 242 -9.95 2.27 13.82
C PHE A 242 -10.91 3.39 13.44
N CYS A 243 -12.10 2.99 13.00
CA CYS A 243 -13.15 3.89 12.55
C CYS A 243 -14.32 3.83 13.53
N LEU A 244 -14.68 4.98 14.12
CA LEU A 244 -15.78 5.08 15.08
C LEU A 244 -17.07 5.50 14.36
N LYS A 245 -17.81 4.53 13.81
CA LYS A 245 -19.08 4.76 13.09
C LYS A 245 -20.21 4.01 13.78
N TRP A 246 -21.35 4.68 13.98
CA TRP A 246 -22.57 4.07 14.55
C TRP A 246 -22.35 3.31 15.87
N PHE A 247 -21.46 3.83 16.73
CA PHE A 247 -21.11 3.26 18.04
C PHE A 247 -20.39 1.92 17.97
N LEU A 248 -19.90 1.54 16.78
CA LEU A 248 -19.07 0.36 16.55
C LEU A 248 -17.60 0.76 16.39
N GLY A 249 -16.70 0.01 17.02
CA GLY A 249 -15.28 0.04 16.72
C GLY A 249 -14.96 -0.88 15.55
N ASP A 250 -14.75 -0.32 14.35
CA ASP A 250 -14.25 -1.06 13.20
C ASP A 250 -12.73 -0.96 13.18
N PHE A 251 -12.06 -1.99 13.71
CA PHE A 251 -10.60 -2.07 13.84
C PHE A 251 -9.98 -2.78 12.63
N GLN A 252 -8.86 -2.25 12.15
CA GLN A 252 -8.09 -2.75 11.01
C GLN A 252 -6.62 -2.84 11.39
N TRP A 253 -6.02 -4.00 11.14
CA TRP A 253 -4.58 -4.20 11.34
C TRP A 253 -3.94 -4.60 10.02
N HIS A 254 -2.77 -4.01 9.73
CA HIS A 254 -1.92 -4.38 8.61
C HIS A 254 -0.47 -4.53 9.07
N VAL A 255 0.25 -5.46 8.45
CA VAL A 255 1.68 -5.63 8.65
C VAL A 255 2.39 -5.68 7.31
N TYR A 256 3.49 -4.96 7.24
CA TYR A 256 4.36 -4.81 6.10
C TYR A 256 5.76 -5.24 6.52
N GLU A 257 6.48 -5.97 5.66
CA GLU A 257 7.90 -6.29 5.82
C GLU A 257 8.63 -5.62 4.65
N GLU A 258 9.61 -4.77 4.94
CA GLU A 258 10.35 -3.98 3.94
C GLU A 258 9.41 -3.22 2.96
N GLY A 259 8.37 -2.58 3.52
CA GLY A 259 7.35 -1.84 2.75
C GLY A 259 6.34 -2.71 1.99
N VAL A 260 6.54 -4.03 1.89
CA VAL A 260 5.59 -4.95 1.22
C VAL A 260 4.52 -5.39 2.23
N ARG A 261 3.24 -5.16 1.92
CA ARG A 261 2.12 -5.65 2.75
C ARG A 261 2.11 -7.19 2.74
N ILE A 262 2.32 -7.78 3.91
CA ILE A 262 2.31 -9.23 4.11
C ILE A 262 0.88 -9.71 4.35
N TYR A 263 0.19 -9.01 5.25
CA TYR A 263 -1.16 -9.35 5.64
C TYR A 263 -1.89 -8.13 6.24
N GLY A 264 -3.21 -8.26 6.39
CA GLY A 264 -4.03 -7.33 7.16
C GLY A 264 -5.38 -7.08 6.55
N THR A 265 -6.38 -6.80 7.39
CA THR A 265 -7.76 -6.47 7.04
C THR A 265 -8.50 -5.97 8.29
N VAL A 266 -9.82 -5.74 8.22
CA VAL A 266 -10.68 -5.53 9.39
C VAL A 266 -10.63 -6.75 10.32
N TRP A 267 -10.76 -6.57 11.63
CA TRP A 267 -10.76 -7.67 12.62
C TRP A 267 -11.71 -8.82 12.26
N MET A 268 -12.88 -8.53 11.67
CA MET A 268 -13.80 -9.58 11.19
C MET A 268 -13.16 -10.49 10.13
N GLY A 269 -12.47 -9.90 9.15
CA GLY A 269 -11.77 -10.65 8.10
C GLY A 269 -10.52 -11.37 8.61
N ILE A 270 -9.89 -10.87 9.68
CA ILE A 270 -8.81 -11.59 10.38
C ILE A 270 -9.39 -12.85 11.04
N ASN A 271 -10.55 -12.72 11.69
CA ASN A 271 -11.25 -13.87 12.27
C ASN A 271 -11.68 -14.87 11.19
N GLU A 272 -12.30 -14.43 10.08
CA GLU A 272 -12.65 -15.29 8.94
C GLU A 272 -11.44 -16.09 8.43
N ASP A 273 -10.28 -15.44 8.23
CA ASP A 273 -9.03 -16.08 7.83
C ASP A 273 -8.44 -17.07 8.87
N LEU A 274 -8.83 -16.95 10.15
CA LEU A 274 -8.35 -17.82 11.24
C LEU A 274 -9.23 -19.06 11.43
N VAL A 275 -10.55 -18.92 11.34
CA VAL A 275 -11.51 -20.01 11.63
C VAL A 275 -12.06 -20.70 10.38
N GLY A 276 -11.99 -20.06 9.21
CA GLY A 276 -12.50 -20.59 7.95
C GLY A 276 -14.01 -20.44 7.77
N ASP A 277 -14.50 -20.86 6.60
CA ASP A 277 -15.88 -20.69 6.19
C ASP A 277 -16.88 -21.42 7.11
N GLY A 278 -17.96 -20.73 7.48
CA GLY A 278 -19.10 -21.30 8.20
C GLY A 278 -19.03 -21.21 9.73
N VAL A 279 -17.93 -20.69 10.31
CA VAL A 279 -17.86 -20.38 11.75
C VAL A 279 -18.38 -18.97 12.01
N GLN A 280 -19.09 -18.76 13.12
CA GLN A 280 -19.60 -17.44 13.49
C GLN A 280 -18.46 -16.50 13.92
N VAL A 281 -18.30 -15.42 13.18
CA VAL A 281 -17.34 -14.34 13.45
C VAL A 281 -17.87 -13.45 14.58
N PRO A 282 -17.01 -13.02 15.54
CA PRO A 282 -17.36 -12.04 16.55
C PRO A 282 -17.95 -10.74 15.98
N CYS A 283 -18.95 -10.18 16.66
CA CYS A 283 -19.52 -8.89 16.28
C CYS A 283 -18.51 -7.76 16.53
N ARG A 284 -18.71 -6.63 15.85
CA ARG A 284 -17.95 -5.41 16.16
C ARG A 284 -18.26 -4.96 17.60
N PRO A 285 -17.26 -4.67 18.43
CA PRO A 285 -17.50 -4.14 19.77
C PRO A 285 -18.15 -2.76 19.70
N SER A 286 -18.97 -2.46 20.70
CA SER A 286 -19.75 -1.22 20.80
C SER A 286 -19.59 -0.53 22.15
N PHE A 287 -19.63 0.80 22.15
CA PHE A 287 -19.34 1.63 23.31
C PHE A 287 -20.32 2.79 23.42
N ARG A 288 -20.61 3.23 24.64
CA ARG A 288 -21.66 4.22 24.95
C ARG A 288 -21.12 5.57 25.41
N ASN A 289 -19.84 5.63 25.80
CA ASN A 289 -19.17 6.83 26.31
C ASN A 289 -17.66 6.75 26.08
N LEU A 290 -16.94 7.86 26.33
CA LEU A 290 -15.48 7.94 26.17
C LEU A 290 -14.69 7.06 27.15
N GLY A 291 -15.24 6.74 28.32
CA GLY A 291 -14.62 5.80 29.27
C GLY A 291 -14.63 4.37 28.71
N GLU A 292 -15.81 3.89 28.29
CA GLU A 292 -15.94 2.59 27.61
C GLU A 292 -15.10 2.52 26.32
N LEU A 293 -14.92 3.63 25.60
CA LEU A 293 -14.00 3.69 24.47
C LEU A 293 -12.52 3.61 24.91
N LYS A 294 -12.13 4.29 26.00
CA LYS A 294 -10.78 4.18 26.57
C LYS A 294 -10.49 2.74 27.00
N GLU A 295 -11.45 2.08 27.64
CA GLU A 295 -11.37 0.66 28.03
C GLU A 295 -11.23 -0.25 26.79
N LEU A 296 -12.08 -0.07 25.77
CA LEU A 296 -12.01 -0.83 24.51
C LEU A 296 -10.65 -0.63 23.80
N LEU A 297 -10.14 0.61 23.77
CA LEU A 297 -8.85 0.93 23.17
C LEU A 297 -7.68 0.36 24.00
N ALA A 298 -7.77 0.31 25.33
CA ALA A 298 -6.76 -0.33 26.18
C ALA A 298 -6.53 -1.79 25.74
N VAL A 299 -7.60 -2.59 25.67
CA VAL A 299 -7.50 -4.00 25.28
C VAL A 299 -7.08 -4.14 23.81
N ALA A 300 -7.60 -3.30 22.91
CA ALA A 300 -7.24 -3.34 21.49
C ALA A 300 -5.76 -2.98 21.25
N PHE A 301 -5.19 -2.05 22.02
CA PHE A 301 -3.76 -1.71 21.97
C PHE A 301 -2.90 -2.78 22.65
N GLU A 302 -3.33 -3.36 23.77
CA GLU A 302 -2.65 -4.50 24.40
C GLU A 302 -2.51 -5.68 23.43
N MET A 303 -3.61 -6.06 22.77
CA MET A 303 -3.61 -7.09 21.72
C MET A 303 -2.67 -6.76 20.55
N PHE A 304 -2.58 -5.47 20.17
CA PHE A 304 -1.71 -5.02 19.09
C PHE A 304 -0.23 -5.06 19.50
N GLU A 305 0.09 -4.74 20.76
CA GLU A 305 1.41 -4.92 21.36
C GLU A 305 1.81 -6.41 21.43
N ASP A 306 0.91 -7.29 21.86
CA ASP A 306 1.15 -8.75 21.88
C ASP A 306 1.43 -9.29 20.48
N PHE A 307 0.67 -8.82 19.48
CA PHE A 307 0.85 -9.17 18.08
C PHE A 307 2.22 -8.71 17.55
N LYS A 308 2.59 -7.44 17.78
CA LYS A 308 3.90 -6.89 17.41
C LYS A 308 5.04 -7.67 18.06
N GLN A 309 4.97 -7.89 19.37
CA GLN A 309 5.97 -8.65 20.13
C GLN A 309 6.12 -10.06 19.58
N THR A 310 5.02 -10.83 19.50
CA THR A 310 5.06 -12.24 19.09
C THR A 310 5.56 -12.39 17.64
N LEU A 311 5.24 -11.44 16.74
CA LEU A 311 5.79 -11.47 15.39
C LEU A 311 7.29 -11.19 15.38
N CYS A 312 7.76 -10.16 16.09
CA CYS A 312 9.18 -9.81 16.16
C CYS A 312 10.02 -10.94 16.79
N GLU A 313 9.56 -11.50 17.92
CA GLU A 313 10.18 -12.66 18.57
C GLU A 313 10.26 -13.88 17.63
N SER A 314 9.19 -14.16 16.86
CA SER A 314 9.18 -15.27 15.88
C SER A 314 10.20 -15.10 14.74
N LYS A 315 10.79 -13.91 14.61
CA LYS A 315 11.77 -13.53 13.59
C LYS A 315 13.12 -13.12 14.21
N GLY A 316 13.30 -13.28 15.53
CA GLY A 316 14.54 -12.94 16.23
C GLY A 316 14.82 -11.44 16.34
N ILE A 317 13.79 -10.59 16.25
CA ILE A 317 13.88 -9.14 16.36
C ILE A 317 13.51 -8.72 17.78
N GLU A 318 14.38 -7.95 18.42
CA GLU A 318 14.11 -7.35 19.74
C GLU A 318 13.00 -6.30 19.62
N TYR A 319 12.04 -6.37 20.54
CA TYR A 319 10.91 -5.45 20.58
C TYR A 319 10.66 -4.93 22.00
N THR A 320 10.65 -3.61 22.15
CA THR A 320 10.21 -2.94 23.38
C THR A 320 8.75 -2.52 23.22
N ARG A 321 7.88 -3.01 24.12
CA ARG A 321 6.46 -2.65 24.10
C ARG A 321 6.24 -1.17 24.39
N ILE A 322 5.23 -0.57 23.76
CA ILE A 322 4.73 0.74 24.15
C ILE A 322 3.82 0.54 25.37
N THR A 323 4.31 0.94 26.55
CA THR A 323 3.55 0.98 27.80
C THR A 323 3.12 2.42 28.07
N GLY A 324 1.87 2.77 27.76
CA GLY A 324 1.25 3.96 28.36
C GLY A 324 1.03 3.74 29.85
N GLU A 325 1.35 4.73 30.68
CA GLU A 325 1.20 4.63 32.12
C GLU A 325 -0.29 4.52 32.50
N ALA A 326 -0.66 3.37 33.06
CA ALA A 326 -1.94 3.19 33.75
C ALA A 326 -1.85 3.77 35.17
N GLU A 327 -1.80 5.11 35.26
CA GLU A 327 -2.30 5.86 36.42
C GLU A 327 -3.83 6.07 36.30
#